data_AF-A0A841ESJ3-F1
#
_entry.id   AF-A0A841ESJ3-F1
#
_cell.length_a   1.000
_cell.length_b   1.000
_cell.length_c   1.000
_cell.angle_alpha   90.00
_cell.angle_beta   90.00
_cell.angle_gamma   90.00
#
_symmetry.space_group_name_H-M   'P 1'
#
loop_
_entity.id
_entity.type
_entity.pdbx_description
1 polymer ?
#
loop_
_entity_poly.entity_id
_entity_poly.type
_entity_poly.pdbx_seq_one_letter_code
_entity_poly.pdbx_strand_id
1 'polypeptide(L)'
;MENFLTQIRNIFSKSKTDRVYILGKGASLGKIAKSQLENGVVININDSERFYAGDIALVHSLWAYQSIKENGFKASLYISDKQMPESVNSLQVSYFPDTYETTESYLFSAHGDELFISDFLFLSAIRLGIVMAKELNKKLDIYFLGFDFGSDSNTTLIEDYSGHSQQFRDAVLRTQEDTFVRIKSYIETEVPSINILHVGRKPYSDISIGLFNQGNFTDFAEHKSNNDLYLGVKEKIFAGIPMVVAELTNNHIGDEKRLRTMIRMAKDEGADIIKVQRRDVDSFYSESELSKPYKSPFGNTLGHYRRAVELTDDLFKVLIDECRKNEIFWFTSVLDKNSYEYILQYNLPLIKLPSTISNHRNYLKHVADTFDGDIVVSTGFTDKEYEEFVLNEFTTNNRLLYLLQCTSSYPAPPDACNIAVIRHYNEIRHERFPNIIPGYSSHDVGALASQMAISAGALMIEKHVKLGNLDWVHFDSVALDISKGELRQFVEEVKKATIICGEKEKKVHAKEHHKYVPNDKSN
;
A
#
# COMPACT_ATOMS: atom_id res chain seq x y z
N MET A 1 -6.98 -9.23 48.16
CA MET A 1 -6.38 -8.58 46.98
C MET A 1 -5.40 -9.58 46.40
N GLU A 2 -5.83 -10.38 45.42
CA GLU A 2 -4.88 -10.99 44.49
C GLU A 2 -3.94 -9.88 44.01
N ASN A 3 -2.64 -10.14 43.94
CA ASN A 3 -1.70 -9.17 43.38
C ASN A 3 -2.21 -8.81 41.97
N PHE A 4 -2.57 -7.55 41.71
CA PHE A 4 -3.20 -7.14 40.46
C PHE A 4 -2.35 -7.50 39.22
N LEU A 5 -1.02 -7.52 39.38
CA LEU A 5 -0.10 -8.03 38.37
C LEU A 5 -0.37 -9.50 38.03
N THR A 6 -0.77 -10.34 39.00
CA THR A 6 -1.17 -11.73 38.77
C THR A 6 -2.40 -11.82 37.87
N GLN A 7 -3.40 -10.94 38.05
CA GLN A 7 -4.61 -10.96 37.23
C GLN A 7 -4.31 -10.59 35.77
N ILE A 8 -3.51 -9.54 35.55
CA ILE A 8 -3.06 -9.13 34.22
C ILE A 8 -2.16 -10.21 33.60
N ARG A 9 -1.23 -10.77 34.37
CA ARG A 9 -0.37 -11.88 33.94
C ARG A 9 -1.19 -13.08 33.51
N ASN A 10 -2.27 -13.41 34.22
CA ASN A 10 -3.17 -14.51 33.86
C ASN A 10 -3.89 -14.25 32.53
N ILE A 11 -4.23 -13.00 32.21
CA ILE A 11 -4.76 -12.63 30.89
C ILE A 11 -3.72 -12.88 29.81
N PHE A 12 -2.51 -12.33 29.97
CA PHE A 12 -1.45 -12.51 28.98
C PHE A 12 -1.01 -13.97 28.81
N SER A 13 -1.01 -14.75 29.89
CA SER A 13 -0.60 -16.16 29.87
C SER A 13 -1.61 -17.08 29.17
N LYS A 14 -2.84 -16.63 28.94
CA LYS A 14 -3.85 -17.37 28.14
C LYS A 14 -3.61 -17.23 26.63
N SER A 15 -2.90 -16.18 26.21
CA SER A 15 -2.59 -15.97 24.81
C SER A 15 -1.72 -17.10 24.27
N LYS A 16 -2.04 -17.58 23.07
CA LYS A 16 -1.27 -18.62 22.37
C LYS A 16 -0.07 -18.05 21.63
N THR A 17 0.01 -16.73 21.51
CA THR A 17 1.08 -16.01 20.83
C THR A 17 1.61 -14.88 21.70
N ASP A 18 2.75 -14.32 21.33
CA ASP A 18 3.33 -13.15 22.00
C ASP A 18 2.77 -11.82 21.44
N ARG A 19 1.60 -11.87 20.79
CA ARG A 19 0.97 -10.72 20.14
C ARG A 19 0.03 -9.98 21.09
N VAL A 20 0.12 -8.66 21.05
CA VAL A 20 -0.75 -7.73 21.77
C VAL A 20 -1.36 -6.76 20.77
N TYR A 21 -2.66 -6.58 20.78
CA TYR A 21 -3.38 -5.68 19.88
C TYR A 21 -3.93 -4.50 20.68
N ILE A 22 -3.38 -3.31 20.46
CA ILE A 22 -3.91 -2.07 21.03
C ILE A 22 -4.89 -1.48 20.03
N LEU A 23 -6.15 -1.36 20.44
CA LEU A 23 -7.24 -0.88 19.57
C LEU A 23 -7.54 0.59 19.84
N GLY A 24 -7.27 1.44 18.86
CA GLY A 24 -7.68 2.83 18.81
C GLY A 24 -9.13 3.01 18.34
N LYS A 25 -9.42 4.18 17.76
CA LYS A 25 -10.75 4.55 17.24
C LYS A 25 -10.75 5.04 15.79
N GLY A 26 -9.61 4.91 15.12
CA GLY A 26 -9.44 5.29 13.73
C GLY A 26 -10.32 4.45 12.80
N ALA A 27 -10.70 5.06 11.69
CA ALA A 27 -11.45 4.45 10.62
C ALA A 27 -10.84 3.13 10.09
N SER A 28 -9.51 3.02 10.12
CA SER A 28 -8.81 1.80 9.71
C SER A 28 -9.20 0.58 10.55
N LEU A 29 -9.60 0.76 11.81
CA LEU A 29 -10.02 -0.35 12.67
C LEU A 29 -11.24 -1.09 12.10
N GLY A 30 -12.16 -0.37 11.44
CA GLY A 30 -13.32 -0.97 10.77
C GLY A 30 -12.98 -1.89 9.60
N LYS A 31 -11.73 -1.85 9.12
CA LYS A 31 -11.22 -2.69 8.03
C LYS A 31 -10.39 -3.87 8.52
N ILE A 32 -10.17 -4.02 9.83
CA ILE A 32 -9.42 -5.12 10.41
C ILE A 32 -10.29 -6.38 10.50
N ALA A 33 -9.78 -7.50 10.03
CA ALA A 33 -10.41 -8.80 10.16
C ALA A 33 -10.35 -9.28 11.62
N LYS A 34 -11.52 -9.40 12.26
CA LYS A 34 -11.66 -9.78 13.68
C LYS A 34 -10.98 -11.11 14.02
N SER A 35 -10.99 -12.07 13.10
CA SER A 35 -10.34 -13.37 13.27
C SER A 35 -8.83 -13.27 13.52
N GLN A 36 -8.18 -12.19 13.09
CA GLN A 36 -6.75 -11.97 13.32
C GLN A 36 -6.44 -11.58 14.77
N LEU A 37 -7.43 -11.16 15.55
CA LEU A 37 -7.25 -10.73 16.95
C LEU A 37 -7.36 -11.89 17.95
N GLU A 38 -7.94 -13.03 17.55
CA GLU A 38 -8.30 -14.14 18.44
C GLU A 38 -7.11 -14.84 19.13
N ASN A 39 -5.91 -14.70 18.56
CA ASN A 39 -4.71 -15.41 19.02
C ASN A 39 -3.77 -14.56 19.89
N GLY A 40 -4.15 -13.32 20.22
CA GLY A 40 -3.34 -12.41 21.04
C GLY A 40 -4.16 -11.73 22.14
N VAL A 41 -3.51 -10.89 22.93
CA VAL A 41 -4.16 -10.09 23.97
C VAL A 41 -4.69 -8.81 23.36
N VAL A 42 -5.98 -8.51 23.54
CA VAL A 42 -6.57 -7.27 23.04
C VAL A 42 -6.69 -6.24 24.17
N ILE A 43 -6.09 -5.07 23.94
CA ILE A 43 -6.14 -3.91 24.83
C ILE A 43 -6.94 -2.81 24.14
N ASN A 44 -8.13 -2.52 24.65
CA ASN A 44 -8.93 -1.38 24.23
C ASN A 44 -8.42 -0.10 24.90
N ILE A 45 -8.36 1.00 24.13
CA ILE A 45 -8.26 2.35 24.69
C ILE A 45 -9.56 3.13 24.47
N ASN A 46 -9.92 3.99 25.42
CA ASN A 46 -11.21 4.72 25.42
C ASN A 46 -12.40 3.75 25.24
N ASP A 47 -13.34 4.05 24.34
CA ASP A 47 -14.52 3.25 24.04
C ASP A 47 -14.34 2.32 22.81
N SER A 48 -13.10 2.02 22.43
CA SER A 48 -12.80 1.13 21.28
C SER A 48 -13.39 -0.28 21.42
N GLU A 49 -13.76 -0.69 22.64
CA GLU A 49 -14.44 -1.97 22.88
C GLU A 49 -15.82 -2.09 22.20
N ARG A 50 -16.37 -0.97 21.73
CA ARG A 50 -17.56 -0.94 20.87
C ARG A 50 -17.35 -1.72 19.56
N PHE A 51 -16.13 -1.72 19.03
CA PHE A 51 -15.79 -2.39 17.77
C PHE A 51 -15.42 -3.87 17.98
N TYR A 52 -14.67 -4.15 19.03
CA TYR A 52 -14.23 -5.48 19.42
C TYR A 52 -13.99 -5.54 20.93
N ALA A 53 -14.64 -6.49 21.61
CA ALA A 53 -14.47 -6.70 23.04
C ALA A 53 -13.05 -7.21 23.33
N GLY A 54 -12.28 -6.47 24.12
CA GLY A 54 -10.91 -6.84 24.46
C GLY A 54 -10.78 -7.56 25.80
N ASP A 55 -9.56 -7.98 26.10
CA ASP A 55 -9.23 -8.57 27.39
C ASP A 55 -9.06 -7.48 28.47
N ILE A 56 -8.48 -6.34 28.08
CA ILE A 56 -8.21 -5.21 28.96
C ILE A 56 -8.73 -3.92 28.31
N ALA A 57 -9.41 -3.07 29.06
CA ALA A 57 -9.80 -1.72 28.63
C ALA A 57 -9.17 -0.65 29.51
N LEU A 58 -8.45 0.29 28.89
CA LEU A 58 -7.89 1.47 29.55
C LEU A 58 -8.86 2.65 29.38
N VAL A 59 -9.30 3.23 30.49
CA VAL A 59 -10.33 4.29 30.48
C VAL A 59 -9.88 5.45 31.37
N HIS A 60 -9.83 6.65 30.79
CA HIS A 60 -9.52 7.89 31.51
C HIS A 60 -10.63 8.92 31.40
N SER A 61 -11.08 9.23 30.18
CA SER A 61 -11.96 10.35 29.95
C SER A 61 -13.40 10.06 30.41
N LEU A 62 -14.09 11.09 30.92
CA LEU A 62 -15.47 10.96 31.37
C LEU A 62 -16.42 10.54 30.22
N TRP A 63 -16.18 11.05 29.01
CA TRP A 63 -16.96 10.71 27.84
C TRP A 63 -16.79 9.23 27.45
N ALA A 64 -15.58 8.68 27.54
CA ALA A 64 -15.35 7.27 27.23
C ALA A 64 -16.06 6.38 28.26
N TYR A 65 -15.98 6.73 29.54
CA TYR A 65 -16.73 6.04 30.59
C TYR A 65 -18.24 6.05 30.33
N GLN A 66 -18.82 7.19 29.95
CA GLN A 66 -20.24 7.30 29.62
C GLN A 66 -20.61 6.42 28.41
N SER A 67 -19.81 6.49 27.34
CA SER A 67 -20.00 5.67 26.13
C SER A 67 -20.00 4.17 26.47
N ILE A 68 -19.03 3.70 27.26
CA ILE A 68 -18.94 2.29 27.68
C ILE A 68 -20.15 1.91 28.54
N LYS A 69 -20.54 2.76 29.49
CA LYS A 69 -21.69 2.52 30.36
C LYS A 69 -22.99 2.37 29.56
N GLU A 70 -23.18 3.15 28.50
CA GLU A 70 -24.35 3.08 27.62
C GLU A 70 -24.33 1.85 26.69
N ASN A 71 -23.15 1.44 26.24
CA ASN A 71 -22.97 0.33 25.30
C ASN A 71 -22.72 -1.04 25.98
N GLY A 72 -22.64 -1.05 27.32
CA GLY A 72 -22.31 -2.21 28.15
C GLY A 72 -20.80 -2.44 28.28
N PHE A 73 -20.39 -2.89 29.46
CA PHE A 73 -19.00 -3.27 29.75
C PHE A 73 -18.67 -4.60 29.08
N LYS A 74 -17.78 -4.62 28.08
CA LYS A 74 -17.44 -5.81 27.28
C LYS A 74 -16.05 -6.36 27.58
N ALA A 75 -15.12 -5.53 28.05
CA ALA A 75 -13.79 -6.00 28.42
C ALA A 75 -13.76 -6.86 29.70
N SER A 76 -12.79 -7.78 29.79
CA SER A 76 -12.63 -8.67 30.94
C SER A 76 -12.04 -7.99 32.18
N LEU A 77 -11.22 -6.95 31.98
CA LEU A 77 -10.62 -6.13 33.03
C LEU A 77 -10.57 -4.67 32.60
N TYR A 78 -10.97 -3.76 33.48
CA TYR A 78 -10.84 -2.31 33.26
C TYR A 78 -9.70 -1.74 34.10
N ILE A 79 -8.88 -0.88 33.52
CA ILE A 79 -7.85 -0.13 34.25
C ILE A 79 -8.17 1.35 34.07
N SER A 80 -8.34 2.07 35.19
CA SER A 80 -8.75 3.48 35.18
C SER A 80 -8.17 4.24 36.37
N ASP A 81 -8.07 5.57 36.25
CA ASP A 81 -7.86 6.47 37.40
C ASP A 81 -9.13 6.66 38.24
N LYS A 82 -10.28 6.33 37.66
CA LYS A 82 -11.59 6.51 38.28
C LYS A 82 -12.11 5.21 38.85
N GLN A 83 -12.97 5.35 39.86
CA GLN A 83 -13.69 4.22 40.43
C GLN A 83 -14.74 3.71 39.42
N MET A 84 -14.65 2.43 39.06
CA MET A 84 -15.65 1.75 38.23
C MET A 84 -16.76 1.15 39.10
N PRO A 85 -17.94 0.80 38.54
CA PRO A 85 -19.00 0.12 39.29
C PRO A 85 -18.50 -1.20 39.90
N GLU A 86 -18.95 -1.55 41.10
CA GLU A 86 -18.53 -2.77 41.81
C GLU A 86 -18.82 -4.07 41.04
N SER A 87 -19.79 -4.04 40.12
CA SER A 87 -20.13 -5.17 39.25
C SER A 87 -19.11 -5.40 38.12
N VAL A 88 -18.14 -4.49 37.94
CA VAL A 88 -17.15 -4.52 36.88
C VAL A 88 -15.79 -4.87 37.46
N ASN A 89 -15.14 -5.88 36.88
CA ASN A 89 -13.77 -6.23 37.25
C ASN A 89 -12.82 -5.09 36.85
N SER A 90 -12.26 -4.39 37.83
CA SER A 90 -11.47 -3.18 37.57
C SER A 90 -10.29 -3.01 38.52
N LEU A 91 -9.28 -2.28 38.03
CA LEU A 91 -8.10 -1.85 38.75
C LEU A 91 -8.02 -0.32 38.70
N GLN A 92 -8.02 0.31 39.87
CA GLN A 92 -7.76 1.73 39.98
C GLN A 92 -6.25 1.99 40.08
N VAL A 93 -5.72 2.87 39.22
CA VAL A 93 -4.31 3.27 39.21
C VAL A 93 -4.15 4.79 39.26
N SER A 94 -2.94 5.27 39.51
CA SER A 94 -2.65 6.70 39.51
C SER A 94 -2.75 7.31 38.11
N TYR A 95 -3.26 8.54 38.04
CA TYR A 95 -3.26 9.37 36.84
C TYR A 95 -2.04 10.30 36.83
N PHE A 96 -1.36 10.38 35.68
CA PHE A 96 -0.29 11.33 35.45
C PHE A 96 -0.54 12.11 34.16
N PRO A 97 -0.62 13.45 34.23
CA PRO A 97 -0.80 14.27 33.04
C PRO A 97 0.44 14.21 32.14
N ASP A 98 0.21 14.21 30.83
CA ASP A 98 1.27 14.19 29.83
C ASP A 98 1.91 15.57 29.70
N THR A 99 3.15 15.66 30.16
CA THR A 99 4.05 16.79 29.93
C THR A 99 5.31 16.26 29.26
N TYR A 100 6.04 17.13 28.55
CA TYR A 100 7.24 16.71 27.83
C TYR A 100 8.25 15.99 28.74
N GLU A 101 8.42 16.45 29.97
CA GLU A 101 9.33 15.86 30.96
C GLU A 101 8.77 14.57 31.59
N THR A 102 7.45 14.44 31.71
CA THR A 102 6.82 13.26 32.33
C THR A 102 6.67 12.09 31.37
N THR A 103 6.46 12.32 30.08
CA THR A 103 6.23 11.20 29.14
C THR A 103 7.43 10.25 29.09
N GLU A 104 8.65 10.74 28.90
CA GLU A 104 9.83 9.86 28.78
C GLU A 104 10.30 9.30 30.13
N SER A 105 10.28 10.15 31.17
CA SER A 105 10.73 9.76 32.51
C SER A 105 9.91 8.60 33.08
N TYR A 106 8.58 8.59 32.88
CA TYR A 106 7.70 7.58 33.47
C TYR A 106 7.54 6.33 32.60
N LEU A 107 7.56 6.47 31.26
CA LEU A 107 7.54 5.30 30.36
C LEU A 107 8.79 4.43 30.51
N PHE A 108 9.95 5.04 30.79
CA PHE A 108 11.25 4.35 30.78
C PHE A 108 11.95 4.34 32.14
N SER A 109 11.30 4.84 33.20
CA SER A 109 11.75 4.68 34.58
C SER A 109 12.02 3.20 34.89
N ALA A 110 13.27 2.91 35.25
CA ALA A 110 13.78 1.59 35.63
C ALA A 110 13.22 1.11 36.99
N HIS A 111 12.53 1.97 37.74
CA HIS A 111 12.19 1.74 39.14
C HIS A 111 10.70 1.46 39.44
N GLY A 112 9.78 1.57 38.48
CA GLY A 112 8.36 1.37 38.76
C GLY A 112 7.73 0.25 37.95
N ASP A 113 7.54 -0.95 38.49
CA ASP A 113 6.58 -1.92 37.89
C ASP A 113 5.10 -1.44 38.02
N GLU A 114 4.90 -0.18 38.42
CA GLU A 114 3.62 0.50 38.55
C GLU A 114 3.02 0.88 37.18
N LEU A 115 1.74 0.57 37.05
CA LEU A 115 0.89 0.99 35.94
C LEU A 115 0.30 2.37 36.25
N PHE A 116 0.05 3.15 35.20
CA PHE A 116 -0.57 4.46 35.31
C PHE A 116 -1.49 4.76 34.13
N ILE A 117 -2.41 5.71 34.33
CA ILE A 117 -3.21 6.32 33.27
C ILE A 117 -2.58 7.66 32.87
N SER A 118 -2.40 7.88 31.57
CA SER A 118 -2.00 9.17 30.99
C SER A 118 -3.10 9.80 30.14
N ASP A 119 -2.93 11.06 29.75
CA ASP A 119 -3.83 11.74 28.80
C ASP A 119 -3.90 10.96 27.47
N PHE A 120 -2.75 10.53 26.97
CA PHE A 120 -2.61 9.69 25.79
C PHE A 120 -2.56 8.23 26.20
N LEU A 121 -3.74 7.61 26.37
CA LEU A 121 -3.91 6.21 26.82
C LEU A 121 -3.05 5.15 26.11
N PHE A 122 -2.58 5.42 24.89
CA PHE A 122 -1.65 4.54 24.20
C PHE A 122 -0.29 4.41 24.92
N LEU A 123 0.14 5.44 25.65
CA LEU A 123 1.34 5.41 26.50
C LEU A 123 1.14 4.45 27.68
N SER A 124 -0.02 4.52 28.34
CA SER A 124 -0.42 3.55 29.37
C SER A 124 -0.43 2.12 28.82
N ALA A 125 -0.93 1.92 27.60
CA ALA A 125 -0.96 0.62 26.95
C ALA A 125 0.46 0.10 26.61
N ILE A 126 1.36 0.98 26.14
CA ILE A 126 2.78 0.64 25.93
C ILE A 126 3.43 0.25 27.26
N ARG A 127 3.22 1.03 28.33
CA ARG A 127 3.77 0.72 29.66
C ARG A 127 3.31 -0.64 30.15
N LEU A 128 2.02 -0.93 29.99
CA LEU A 128 1.46 -2.24 30.31
C LEU A 128 2.16 -3.37 29.53
N GLY A 129 2.39 -3.17 28.24
CA GLY A 129 3.18 -4.09 27.41
C GLY A 129 4.61 -4.30 27.92
N ILE A 130 5.32 -3.22 28.28
CA ILE A 130 6.70 -3.28 28.81
C ILE A 130 6.74 -4.08 30.13
N VAL A 131 5.85 -3.77 31.07
CA VAL A 131 5.77 -4.46 32.37
C VAL A 131 5.44 -5.94 32.17
N MET A 132 4.51 -6.27 31.27
CA MET A 132 4.15 -7.67 30.99
C MET A 132 5.26 -8.44 30.26
N ALA A 133 5.98 -7.80 29.33
CA ALA A 133 7.15 -8.42 28.68
C ALA A 133 8.22 -8.82 29.71
N LYS A 134 8.48 -7.94 30.69
CA LYS A 134 9.40 -8.19 31.80
C LYS A 134 8.90 -9.30 32.73
N GLU A 135 7.65 -9.23 33.17
CA GLU A 135 7.03 -10.22 34.08
C GLU A 135 6.91 -11.62 33.48
N LEU A 136 6.66 -11.72 32.17
CA LEU A 136 6.58 -12.99 31.46
C LEU A 136 7.96 -13.48 30.99
N ASN A 137 8.99 -12.65 31.08
CA ASN A 137 10.31 -12.88 30.49
C ASN A 137 10.22 -13.29 29.01
N LYS A 138 9.45 -12.52 28.24
CA LYS A 138 9.19 -12.77 26.81
C LYS A 138 9.19 -11.48 26.02
N LYS A 139 9.59 -11.58 24.75
CA LYS A 139 9.43 -10.47 23.79
C LYS A 139 7.99 -10.41 23.32
N LEU A 140 7.37 -9.22 23.32
CA LEU A 140 6.00 -9.03 22.84
C LEU A 140 5.96 -8.21 21.55
N ASP A 141 5.13 -8.61 20.59
CA ASP A 141 4.81 -7.80 19.41
C ASP A 141 3.50 -7.04 19.66
N ILE A 142 3.60 -5.71 19.74
CA ILE A 142 2.49 -4.82 20.06
C ILE A 142 2.00 -4.11 18.79
N TYR A 143 0.84 -4.52 18.30
CA TYR A 143 0.20 -4.01 17.10
C TYR A 143 -0.77 -2.87 17.44
N PHE A 144 -0.56 -1.71 16.83
CA PHE A 144 -1.42 -0.55 16.94
C PHE A 144 -2.41 -0.53 15.77
N LEU A 145 -3.68 -0.76 16.07
CA LEU A 145 -4.77 -0.84 15.09
C LEU A 145 -5.75 0.32 15.29
N GLY A 146 -6.17 1.01 14.23
CA GLY A 146 -7.04 2.19 14.38
C GLY A 146 -6.32 3.44 14.88
N PHE A 147 -5.00 3.54 14.66
CA PHE A 147 -4.19 4.70 15.01
C PHE A 147 -3.93 5.57 13.77
N ASP A 148 -5.01 6.14 13.21
CA ASP A 148 -4.94 6.95 11.98
C ASP A 148 -4.48 8.39 12.25
N PHE A 149 -4.60 8.86 13.49
CA PHE A 149 -4.25 10.21 13.95
C PHE A 149 -4.77 11.35 13.05
N GLY A 150 -5.97 11.20 12.51
CA GLY A 150 -6.58 12.20 11.64
C GLY A 150 -7.95 11.75 11.14
N SER A 151 -8.68 12.67 10.51
CA SER A 151 -9.96 12.36 9.87
C SER A 151 -9.74 11.93 8.42
N ASP A 152 -9.80 10.63 8.15
CA ASP A 152 -10.20 10.17 6.83
C ASP A 152 -11.68 10.57 6.66
N SER A 153 -11.93 11.57 5.82
CA SER A 153 -13.23 12.23 5.60
C SER A 153 -14.38 11.32 5.15
N ASN A 154 -14.11 10.02 4.92
CA ASN A 154 -15.04 9.05 4.33
C ASN A 154 -15.56 7.99 5.30
N THR A 155 -15.41 8.16 6.61
CA THR A 155 -15.81 7.12 7.58
C THR A 155 -16.66 7.68 8.71
N THR A 156 -17.93 7.26 8.71
CA THR A 156 -18.98 7.50 9.72
C THR A 156 -18.69 6.86 11.08
N LEU A 157 -17.50 6.27 11.27
CA LEU A 157 -17.15 5.47 12.46
C LEU A 157 -16.73 6.30 13.68
N ILE A 158 -16.57 7.61 13.53
CA ILE A 158 -16.11 8.49 14.61
C ILE A 158 -17.29 9.37 15.06
N GLU A 159 -18.11 8.87 15.98
CA GLU A 159 -18.96 9.73 16.80
C GLU A 159 -18.06 10.40 17.85
N ASP A 160 -18.00 11.73 17.84
CA ASP A 160 -17.20 12.48 18.82
C ASP A 160 -18.07 12.97 19.98
N TYR A 161 -17.74 12.49 21.18
CA TYR A 161 -18.39 12.85 22.43
C TYR A 161 -17.58 13.84 23.27
N SER A 162 -16.45 14.34 22.76
CA SER A 162 -15.57 15.26 23.50
C SER A 162 -16.07 16.71 23.53
N GLY A 163 -16.92 17.10 22.59
CA GLY A 163 -17.49 18.46 22.50
C GLY A 163 -16.49 19.57 22.10
N HIS A 164 -15.26 19.22 21.72
CA HIS A 164 -14.23 20.18 21.31
C HIS A 164 -14.40 20.66 19.86
N SER A 165 -13.86 21.85 19.55
CA SER A 165 -13.80 22.35 18.18
C SER A 165 -12.95 21.43 17.29
N GLN A 166 -13.25 21.37 15.99
CA GLN A 166 -12.47 20.57 15.04
C GLN A 166 -10.98 20.94 15.04
N GLN A 167 -10.67 22.24 15.07
CA GLN A 167 -9.28 22.72 15.10
C GLN A 167 -8.50 22.24 16.32
N PHE A 168 -9.12 22.25 17.52
CA PHE A 168 -8.48 21.76 18.74
C PHE A 168 -8.25 20.25 18.67
N ARG A 169 -9.23 19.48 18.19
CA ARG A 169 -9.10 18.02 17.99
C ARG A 169 -7.96 17.68 17.04
N ASP A 170 -7.88 18.37 15.91
CA ASP A 170 -6.81 18.16 14.92
C ASP A 170 -5.43 18.49 15.51
N ALA A 171 -5.32 19.52 16.35
CA ALA A 171 -4.08 19.85 17.05
C ALA A 171 -3.67 18.74 18.04
N VAL A 172 -4.60 18.26 18.85
CA VAL A 172 -4.35 17.15 19.81
C VAL A 172 -3.94 15.88 19.07
N LEU A 173 -4.62 15.53 17.98
CA LEU A 173 -4.29 14.34 17.17
C LEU A 173 -2.89 14.42 16.57
N ARG A 174 -2.46 15.59 16.08
CA ARG A 174 -1.09 15.81 15.61
C ARG A 174 -0.07 15.60 16.73
N THR A 175 -0.32 16.17 17.92
CA THR A 175 0.55 15.96 19.08
C THR A 175 0.63 14.48 19.49
N GLN A 176 -0.48 13.75 19.41
CA GLN A 176 -0.51 12.30 19.66
C GLN A 176 0.32 11.54 18.64
N GLU A 177 0.19 11.87 17.35
CA GLU A 177 0.95 11.27 16.25
C GLU A 177 2.46 11.47 16.44
N ASP A 178 2.88 12.72 16.66
CA ASP A 178 4.29 13.08 16.85
C ASP A 178 4.89 12.35 18.06
N THR A 179 4.11 12.24 19.14
CA THR A 179 4.50 11.52 20.36
C THR A 179 4.62 10.02 20.10
N PHE A 180 3.66 9.43 19.38
CA PHE A 180 3.69 8.01 19.00
C PHE A 180 4.93 7.68 18.17
N VAL A 181 5.23 8.48 17.14
CA VAL A 181 6.41 8.26 16.27
C VAL A 181 7.71 8.37 17.06
N ARG A 182 7.83 9.36 17.95
CA ARG A 182 9.01 9.51 18.81
C ARG A 182 9.21 8.29 19.69
N ILE A 183 8.15 7.83 20.35
CA ILE A 183 8.21 6.70 21.28
C ILE A 183 8.48 5.38 20.56
N LYS A 184 7.86 5.15 19.39
CA LYS A 184 8.16 3.99 18.55
C LYS A 184 9.66 3.93 18.23
N SER A 185 10.23 5.03 17.76
CA SER A 185 11.66 5.10 17.43
C SER A 185 12.56 4.85 18.64
N TYR A 186 12.20 5.36 19.82
CA TYR A 186 12.93 5.11 21.05
C TYR A 186 12.87 3.62 21.43
N ILE A 187 11.69 3.02 21.43
CA ILE A 187 11.47 1.62 21.82
C ILE A 187 12.21 0.64 20.91
N GLU A 188 12.21 0.89 19.60
CA GLU A 188 12.96 0.11 18.63
C GLU A 188 14.47 0.06 18.93
N THR A 189 15.00 1.12 19.56
CA THR A 189 16.43 1.25 19.84
C THR A 189 16.78 0.77 21.26
N GLU A 190 15.95 1.12 22.25
CA GLU A 190 16.31 1.02 23.67
C GLU A 190 15.53 -0.06 24.46
N VAL A 191 14.43 -0.59 23.92
CA VAL A 191 13.53 -1.50 24.65
C VAL A 191 13.32 -2.82 23.88
N PRO A 192 14.32 -3.72 23.85
CA PRO A 192 14.28 -4.93 23.01
C PRO A 192 13.23 -5.96 23.43
N SER A 193 12.64 -5.83 24.62
CA SER A 193 11.60 -6.72 25.14
C SER A 193 10.23 -6.50 24.50
N ILE A 194 10.02 -5.41 23.77
CA ILE A 194 8.80 -5.19 23.00
C ILE A 194 9.13 -4.71 21.58
N ASN A 195 8.19 -4.92 20.68
CA ASN A 195 8.24 -4.43 19.32
C ASN A 195 6.94 -3.66 19.05
N ILE A 196 7.04 -2.41 18.58
CA ILE A 196 5.86 -1.61 18.25
C ILE A 196 5.63 -1.65 16.74
N LEU A 197 4.48 -2.16 16.35
CA LEU A 197 4.08 -2.33 14.96
C LEU A 197 2.83 -1.51 14.69
N HIS A 198 2.92 -0.51 13.84
CA HIS A 198 1.76 0.26 13.39
C HIS A 198 1.15 -0.39 12.13
N VAL A 199 -0.15 -0.67 12.18
CA VAL A 199 -0.90 -1.23 11.04
C VAL A 199 -1.71 -0.11 10.41
N GLY A 200 -1.38 0.27 9.18
CA GLY A 200 -2.05 1.39 8.52
C GLY A 200 -1.40 1.85 7.22
N ARG A 201 -1.65 3.12 6.90
CA ARG A 201 -1.23 3.77 5.63
C ARG A 201 -0.27 4.94 5.85
N LYS A 202 0.33 5.04 7.03
CA LYS A 202 1.21 6.15 7.40
C LYS A 202 2.64 5.84 6.94
N PRO A 203 3.49 6.87 6.73
CA PRO A 203 4.89 6.67 6.37
C PRO A 203 5.68 5.79 7.35
N TYR A 204 5.29 5.82 8.63
CA TYR A 204 5.88 5.03 9.71
C TYR A 204 5.09 3.75 10.04
N SER A 205 4.03 3.43 9.29
CA SER A 205 3.39 2.12 9.40
C SER A 205 4.43 1.04 9.13
N ASP A 206 4.25 -0.14 9.70
CA ASP A 206 5.09 -1.32 9.47
C ASP A 206 4.36 -2.29 8.54
N ILE A 207 3.05 -2.44 8.73
CA ILE A 207 2.22 -3.42 8.05
C ILE A 207 1.01 -2.71 7.43
N SER A 208 0.64 -3.09 6.21
CA SER A 208 -0.58 -2.60 5.58
C SER A 208 -1.82 -3.28 6.17
N ILE A 209 -3.00 -2.67 6.03
CA ILE A 209 -4.23 -3.30 6.53
C ILE A 209 -4.51 -4.60 5.76
N GLY A 210 -4.26 -4.59 4.45
CA GLY A 210 -4.42 -5.77 3.60
C GLY A 210 -3.52 -6.92 4.03
N LEU A 211 -2.23 -6.64 4.27
CA LEU A 211 -1.26 -7.63 4.71
C LEU A 211 -1.59 -8.18 6.11
N PHE A 212 -1.97 -7.31 7.04
CA PHE A 212 -2.39 -7.75 8.38
C PHE A 212 -3.58 -8.73 8.32
N ASN A 213 -4.56 -8.44 7.47
CA ASN A 213 -5.75 -9.28 7.33
C ASN A 213 -5.48 -10.65 6.71
N GLN A 214 -4.39 -10.81 5.94
CA GLN A 214 -3.98 -12.10 5.38
C GLN A 214 -3.43 -13.07 6.44
N GLY A 215 -2.95 -12.57 7.58
CA GLY A 215 -2.41 -13.39 8.68
C GLY A 215 -0.95 -13.83 8.53
N ASN A 216 -0.38 -13.78 7.33
CA ASN A 216 1.00 -14.20 7.01
C ASN A 216 1.99 -13.02 6.98
N PHE A 217 2.00 -12.18 8.00
CA PHE A 217 2.88 -10.99 8.07
C PHE A 217 4.15 -11.20 8.90
N THR A 218 4.39 -12.42 9.42
CA THR A 218 5.54 -12.73 10.29
C THR A 218 6.51 -13.78 9.74
N ASP A 219 6.13 -14.60 8.75
CA ASP A 219 6.99 -15.65 8.20
C ASP A 219 7.38 -15.37 6.74
N PHE A 220 8.61 -14.91 6.54
CA PHE A 220 9.15 -14.58 5.23
C PHE A 220 9.49 -15.80 4.36
N ALA A 221 9.67 -16.97 4.96
CA ALA A 221 10.00 -18.19 4.23
C ALA A 221 8.81 -18.68 3.40
N GLU A 222 7.58 -18.33 3.81
CA GLU A 222 6.35 -18.70 3.11
C GLU A 222 5.99 -17.76 1.95
N HIS A 223 6.61 -16.57 1.88
CA HIS A 223 6.32 -15.61 0.80
C HIS A 223 6.82 -16.09 -0.55
N LYS A 224 5.95 -15.97 -1.55
CA LYS A 224 6.25 -16.26 -2.96
C LYS A 224 7.44 -15.46 -3.48
N SER A 225 8.27 -16.08 -4.32
CA SER A 225 9.32 -15.35 -5.02
C SER A 225 8.71 -14.39 -6.06
N ASN A 226 9.49 -13.41 -6.53
CA ASN A 226 9.02 -12.49 -7.58
C ASN A 226 8.65 -13.25 -8.87
N ASN A 227 9.33 -14.36 -9.16
CA ASN A 227 9.03 -15.24 -10.29
C ASN A 227 7.69 -15.98 -10.11
N ASP A 228 7.42 -16.51 -8.91
CA ASP A 228 6.14 -17.19 -8.61
C ASP A 228 4.97 -16.20 -8.66
N LEU A 229 5.17 -14.97 -8.19
CA LEU A 229 4.18 -13.90 -8.29
C LEU A 229 3.87 -13.56 -9.75
N TYR A 230 4.90 -13.55 -10.62
CA TYR A 230 4.72 -13.34 -12.05
C TYR A 230 3.95 -14.49 -12.74
N LEU A 231 4.16 -15.74 -12.33
CA LEU A 231 3.37 -16.86 -12.83
C LEU A 231 1.87 -16.66 -12.54
N GLY A 232 1.53 -16.21 -11.33
CA GLY A 232 0.14 -15.87 -10.98
C GLY A 232 -0.42 -14.70 -11.80
N VAL A 233 0.42 -13.71 -12.15
CA VAL A 233 0.05 -12.63 -13.09
C VAL A 233 -0.25 -13.19 -14.48
N LYS A 234 0.58 -14.09 -15.00
CA LYS A 234 0.38 -14.74 -16.31
C LYS A 234 -0.90 -15.57 -16.34
N GLU A 235 -1.16 -16.36 -15.31
CA GLU A 235 -2.40 -17.15 -15.19
C GLU A 235 -3.65 -16.27 -15.34
N LYS A 236 -3.68 -15.12 -14.64
CA LYS A 236 -4.78 -14.17 -14.76
C LYS A 236 -4.91 -13.57 -16.17
N ILE A 237 -3.80 -13.17 -16.79
CA ILE A 237 -3.78 -12.65 -18.16
C ILE A 237 -4.31 -13.71 -19.15
N PHE A 238 -3.88 -14.96 -19.03
CA PHE A 238 -4.37 -16.05 -19.89
C PHE A 238 -5.84 -16.40 -19.63
N ALA A 239 -6.34 -16.16 -18.42
CA ALA A 239 -7.77 -16.20 -18.11
C ALA A 239 -8.55 -14.96 -18.61
N GLY A 240 -7.90 -14.02 -19.31
CA GLY A 240 -8.53 -12.82 -19.85
C GLY A 240 -8.79 -11.73 -18.81
N ILE A 241 -8.14 -11.81 -17.64
CA ILE A 241 -8.26 -10.82 -16.57
C ILE A 241 -7.18 -9.75 -16.77
N PRO A 242 -7.55 -8.47 -16.97
CA PRO A 242 -6.57 -7.40 -17.12
C PRO A 242 -5.86 -7.07 -15.81
N MET A 243 -4.55 -6.83 -15.89
CA MET A 243 -3.69 -6.49 -14.75
C MET A 243 -3.43 -4.98 -14.68
N VAL A 244 -3.51 -4.43 -13.48
CA VAL A 244 -3.21 -3.00 -13.23
C VAL A 244 -1.79 -2.86 -12.67
N VAL A 245 -0.95 -2.11 -13.38
CA VAL A 245 0.42 -1.76 -13.00
C VAL A 245 0.42 -0.36 -12.37
N ALA A 246 0.82 -0.28 -11.10
CA ALA A 246 1.11 0.97 -10.43
C ALA A 246 2.55 1.40 -10.74
N GLU A 247 2.69 2.42 -11.58
CA GLU A 247 3.98 2.95 -12.01
C GLU A 247 4.48 4.03 -11.02
N LEU A 248 5.55 3.71 -10.29
CA LEU A 248 6.10 4.61 -9.27
C LEU A 248 7.03 5.67 -9.85
N THR A 249 7.61 5.47 -11.04
CA THR A 249 8.65 6.36 -11.62
C THR A 249 9.78 6.65 -10.63
N ASN A 250 10.08 7.94 -10.42
CA ASN A 250 10.89 8.49 -9.34
C ASN A 250 10.02 9.20 -8.28
N ASN A 251 8.70 8.91 -8.20
CA ASN A 251 7.79 9.56 -7.25
C ASN A 251 8.08 9.16 -5.79
N HIS A 252 8.91 8.15 -5.56
CA HIS A 252 9.51 7.83 -4.27
C HIS A 252 10.63 8.80 -3.86
N ILE A 253 11.11 9.66 -4.77
CA ILE A 253 12.06 10.76 -4.55
C ILE A 253 13.37 10.37 -3.84
N GLY A 254 13.84 9.14 -4.03
CA GLY A 254 15.00 8.61 -3.31
C GLY A 254 14.78 8.37 -1.81
N ASP A 255 13.53 8.43 -1.33
CA ASP A 255 13.19 8.24 0.09
C ASP A 255 12.66 6.81 0.37
N GLU A 256 13.31 6.12 1.30
CA GLU A 256 12.97 4.75 1.69
C GLU A 256 11.54 4.63 2.24
N LYS A 257 11.18 5.50 3.20
CA LYS A 257 9.89 5.43 3.90
C LYS A 257 8.75 5.63 2.92
N ARG A 258 8.92 6.56 1.99
CA ARG A 258 7.99 6.85 0.91
C ARG A 258 7.87 5.67 -0.06
N LEU A 259 8.99 5.08 -0.49
CA LEU A 259 8.98 3.88 -1.34
C LEU A 259 8.17 2.74 -0.71
N ARG A 260 8.45 2.42 0.56
CA ARG A 260 7.71 1.37 1.29
C ARG A 260 6.22 1.68 1.38
N THR A 261 5.90 2.93 1.67
CA THR A 261 4.51 3.40 1.79
C THR A 261 3.77 3.31 0.47
N MET A 262 4.40 3.71 -0.64
CA MET A 262 3.82 3.62 -1.96
C MET A 262 3.52 2.17 -2.37
N ILE A 263 4.44 1.24 -2.13
CA ILE A 263 4.26 -0.19 -2.46
C ILE A 263 3.06 -0.77 -1.69
N ARG A 264 3.02 -0.57 -0.37
CA ARG A 264 1.96 -1.08 0.50
C ARG A 264 0.59 -0.51 0.12
N MET A 265 0.52 0.81 -0.07
CA MET A 265 -0.73 1.46 -0.43
C MET A 265 -1.21 1.06 -1.82
N ALA A 266 -0.30 0.93 -2.80
CA ALA A 266 -0.66 0.48 -4.13
C ALA A 266 -1.27 -0.94 -4.10
N LYS A 267 -0.67 -1.86 -3.32
CA LYS A 267 -1.24 -3.20 -3.10
C LYS A 267 -2.60 -3.15 -2.42
N ASP A 268 -2.75 -2.39 -1.34
CA ASP A 268 -4.01 -2.24 -0.58
C ASP A 268 -5.12 -1.52 -1.38
N GLU A 269 -4.75 -0.80 -2.43
CA GLU A 269 -5.67 -0.18 -3.38
C GLU A 269 -5.97 -1.07 -4.60
N GLY A 270 -5.35 -2.25 -4.65
CA GLY A 270 -5.71 -3.30 -5.59
C GLY A 270 -4.89 -3.30 -6.88
N ALA A 271 -3.74 -2.63 -6.92
CA ALA A 271 -2.77 -2.87 -7.99
C ALA A 271 -2.32 -4.33 -7.98
N ASP A 272 -2.14 -4.90 -9.18
CA ASP A 272 -1.62 -6.26 -9.34
C ASP A 272 -0.09 -6.28 -9.39
N ILE A 273 0.52 -5.19 -9.86
CA ILE A 273 1.95 -5.12 -10.17
C ILE A 273 2.52 -3.74 -9.78
N ILE A 274 3.71 -3.72 -9.21
CA ILE A 274 4.52 -2.51 -9.03
C ILE A 274 5.51 -2.37 -10.19
N LYS A 275 5.64 -1.17 -10.74
CA LYS A 275 6.75 -0.86 -11.66
C LYS A 275 7.56 0.33 -11.17
N VAL A 276 8.88 0.18 -11.27
CA VAL A 276 9.87 1.23 -11.01
C VAL A 276 10.70 1.49 -12.28
N GLN A 277 11.64 2.43 -12.22
CA GLN A 277 12.56 2.68 -13.32
C GLN A 277 14.01 2.62 -12.82
N ARG A 278 14.91 2.13 -13.66
CA ARG A 278 16.34 2.26 -13.47
C ARG A 278 16.95 3.00 -14.63
N ARG A 279 17.72 4.03 -14.28
CA ARG A 279 18.49 4.84 -15.19
C ARG A 279 19.84 5.15 -14.57
N ASP A 280 20.89 4.97 -15.35
CA ASP A 280 22.19 5.52 -15.04
C ASP A 280 22.25 6.96 -15.58
N VAL A 281 22.19 7.94 -14.67
CA VAL A 281 21.97 9.36 -15.00
C VAL A 281 23.04 9.89 -15.94
N ASP A 282 24.29 9.53 -15.69
CA ASP A 282 25.45 10.07 -16.39
C ASP A 282 25.65 9.45 -17.78
N SER A 283 25.19 8.22 -18.03
CA SER A 283 25.17 7.65 -19.39
C SER A 283 23.92 8.00 -20.19
N PHE A 284 22.78 8.21 -19.53
CA PHE A 284 21.51 8.48 -20.22
C PHE A 284 21.41 9.92 -20.75
N TYR A 285 21.92 10.89 -19.99
CA TYR A 285 21.80 12.31 -20.31
C TYR A 285 23.13 12.90 -20.79
N SER A 286 23.07 13.84 -21.74
CA SER A 286 24.24 14.65 -22.06
C SER A 286 24.56 15.60 -20.90
N GLU A 287 25.84 15.96 -20.78
CA GLU A 287 26.30 16.96 -19.79
C GLU A 287 25.52 18.28 -19.93
N SER A 288 25.26 18.72 -21.15
CA SER A 288 24.47 19.93 -21.44
C SER A 288 23.03 19.83 -20.92
N GLU A 289 22.40 18.65 -20.98
CA GLU A 289 21.06 18.42 -20.45
C GLU A 289 21.07 18.45 -18.92
N LEU A 290 22.05 17.79 -18.30
CA LEU A 290 22.22 17.74 -16.85
C LEU A 290 22.52 19.12 -16.23
N SER A 291 23.16 20.01 -16.98
CA SER A 291 23.43 21.39 -16.55
C SER A 291 22.23 22.33 -16.67
N LYS A 292 21.12 21.93 -17.32
CA LYS A 292 19.95 22.82 -17.47
C LYS A 292 19.38 23.22 -16.11
N PRO A 293 18.94 24.49 -15.95
CA PRO A 293 18.31 24.95 -14.72
C PRO A 293 17.08 24.11 -14.36
N TYR A 294 17.03 23.64 -13.12
CA TYR A 294 15.89 22.91 -12.58
C TYR A 294 15.80 23.17 -11.08
N LYS A 295 14.69 23.73 -10.61
CA LYS A 295 14.54 24.10 -9.20
C LYS A 295 14.01 22.91 -8.40
N SER A 296 14.83 22.36 -7.50
CA SER A 296 14.45 21.26 -6.61
C SER A 296 15.10 21.40 -5.23
N PRO A 297 14.63 20.67 -4.21
CA PRO A 297 15.30 20.61 -2.90
C PRO A 297 16.74 20.06 -2.96
N PHE A 298 17.08 19.34 -4.03
CA PHE A 298 18.38 18.68 -4.20
C PHE A 298 19.41 19.55 -4.94
N GLY A 299 18.98 20.71 -5.46
CA GLY A 299 19.84 21.64 -6.19
C GLY A 299 19.11 22.33 -7.34
N ASN A 300 19.89 23.09 -8.12
CA ASN A 300 19.39 24.02 -9.13
C ASN A 300 19.58 23.55 -10.59
N THR A 301 19.95 22.28 -10.80
CA THR A 301 20.12 21.71 -12.15
C THR A 301 19.41 20.36 -12.27
N LEU A 302 19.11 19.96 -13.50
CA LEU A 302 18.48 18.66 -13.78
C LEU A 302 19.32 17.51 -13.23
N GLY A 303 20.65 17.60 -13.33
CA GLY A 303 21.55 16.58 -12.81
C GLY A 303 21.53 16.42 -11.29
N HIS A 304 21.40 17.52 -10.53
CA HIS A 304 21.23 17.44 -9.08
C HIS A 304 19.93 16.71 -8.71
N TYR A 305 18.83 17.09 -9.36
CA TYR A 305 17.54 16.44 -9.16
C TYR A 305 17.59 14.95 -9.53
N ARG A 306 18.07 14.61 -10.73
CA ARG A 306 18.07 13.23 -11.22
C ARG A 306 18.90 12.31 -10.34
N ARG A 307 20.14 12.68 -9.99
CA ARG A 307 20.99 11.84 -9.13
C ARG A 307 20.42 11.61 -7.73
N ALA A 308 19.59 12.53 -7.23
CA ALA A 308 18.98 12.40 -5.90
C ALA A 308 17.75 11.48 -5.86
N VAL A 309 17.00 11.36 -6.96
CA VAL A 309 15.70 10.66 -6.98
C VAL A 309 15.75 9.26 -7.59
N GLU A 310 16.88 8.85 -8.18
CA GLU A 310 17.06 7.47 -8.66
C GLU A 310 17.12 6.47 -7.48
N LEU A 311 16.63 5.25 -7.72
CA LEU A 311 16.78 4.17 -6.76
C LEU A 311 18.25 3.79 -6.60
N THR A 312 18.80 3.88 -5.41
CA THR A 312 20.14 3.35 -5.09
C THR A 312 20.08 1.83 -4.90
N ASP A 313 21.24 1.18 -4.78
CA ASP A 313 21.30 -0.26 -4.51
C ASP A 313 20.60 -0.65 -3.20
N ASP A 314 20.69 0.20 -2.17
CA ASP A 314 19.98 -0.01 -0.92
C ASP A 314 18.46 0.16 -1.08
N LEU A 315 18.02 1.13 -1.88
CA LEU A 315 16.59 1.29 -2.19
C LEU A 315 16.05 0.14 -3.07
N PHE A 316 16.87 -0.51 -3.89
CA PHE A 316 16.47 -1.75 -4.58
C PHE A 316 16.26 -2.91 -3.60
N LYS A 317 17.10 -3.05 -2.58
CA LYS A 317 16.87 -4.05 -1.51
C LYS A 317 15.55 -3.77 -0.79
N VAL A 318 15.30 -2.50 -0.45
CA VAL A 318 14.02 -2.05 0.14
C VAL A 318 12.84 -2.43 -0.75
N LEU A 319 12.91 -2.14 -2.06
CA LEU A 319 11.87 -2.48 -3.03
C LEU A 319 11.58 -3.99 -3.04
N ILE A 320 12.64 -4.80 -3.13
CA ILE A 320 12.53 -6.27 -3.17
C ILE A 320 11.87 -6.80 -1.91
N ASP A 321 12.37 -6.38 -0.75
CA ASP A 321 11.87 -6.82 0.55
C ASP A 321 10.42 -6.41 0.75
N GLU A 322 10.08 -5.17 0.40
CA GLU A 322 8.72 -4.67 0.58
C GLU A 322 7.72 -5.33 -0.38
N CYS A 323 8.08 -5.51 -1.65
CA CYS A 323 7.22 -6.22 -2.61
C CYS A 323 7.02 -7.69 -2.21
N ARG A 324 8.07 -8.35 -1.71
CA ARG A 324 7.99 -9.73 -1.19
C ARG A 324 7.05 -9.81 0.01
N LYS A 325 7.19 -8.93 1.00
CA LYS A 325 6.29 -8.84 2.18
C LYS A 325 4.83 -8.72 1.79
N ASN A 326 4.55 -7.91 0.77
CA ASN A 326 3.19 -7.60 0.34
C ASN A 326 2.67 -8.54 -0.77
N GLU A 327 3.43 -9.60 -1.09
CA GLU A 327 3.17 -10.56 -2.16
C GLU A 327 2.68 -9.86 -3.44
N ILE A 328 3.42 -8.86 -3.88
CA ILE A 328 3.14 -8.11 -5.11
C ILE A 328 4.30 -8.24 -6.08
N PHE A 329 3.97 -8.64 -7.31
CA PHE A 329 4.95 -8.75 -8.37
C PHE A 329 5.52 -7.36 -8.68
N TRP A 330 6.82 -7.28 -8.92
CA TRP A 330 7.46 -6.05 -9.39
C TRP A 330 8.37 -6.28 -10.58
N PHE A 331 8.48 -5.25 -11.41
CA PHE A 331 9.44 -5.18 -12.50
C PHE A 331 9.94 -3.75 -12.71
N THR A 332 10.88 -3.56 -13.64
CA THR A 332 11.49 -2.25 -13.88
C THR A 332 11.54 -1.89 -15.35
N SER A 333 11.43 -0.60 -15.64
CA SER A 333 11.90 -0.05 -16.91
C SER A 333 13.42 0.04 -16.90
N VAL A 334 14.09 -0.50 -17.92
CA VAL A 334 15.52 -0.35 -18.15
C VAL A 334 15.75 0.70 -19.25
N LEU A 335 16.33 1.84 -18.87
CA LEU A 335 16.43 3.00 -19.77
C LEU A 335 17.75 3.08 -20.53
N ASP A 336 18.75 2.30 -20.12
CA ASP A 336 20.08 2.30 -20.72
C ASP A 336 20.77 0.95 -20.48
N LYS A 337 21.93 0.76 -21.13
CA LYS A 337 22.68 -0.49 -21.07
C LYS A 337 23.18 -0.81 -19.65
N ASN A 338 23.64 0.19 -18.89
CA ASN A 338 24.14 -0.02 -17.53
C ASN A 338 23.00 -0.47 -16.61
N SER A 339 21.82 0.15 -16.75
CA SER A 339 20.59 -0.22 -16.05
C SER A 339 20.11 -1.62 -16.40
N TYR A 340 20.26 -2.02 -17.67
CA TYR A 340 19.96 -3.39 -18.11
C TYR A 340 20.91 -4.41 -17.51
N GLU A 341 22.22 -4.21 -17.61
CA GLU A 341 23.22 -5.13 -17.03
C GLU A 341 23.06 -5.23 -15.51
N TYR A 342 22.77 -4.11 -14.84
CA TYR A 342 22.48 -4.08 -13.42
C TYR A 342 21.29 -4.96 -13.04
N ILE A 343 20.19 -4.91 -13.79
CA ILE A 343 18.97 -5.63 -13.39
C ILE A 343 19.09 -7.16 -13.56
N LEU A 344 19.97 -7.63 -14.45
CA LEU A 344 20.16 -9.07 -14.72
C LEU A 344 20.55 -9.86 -13.46
N GLN A 345 21.25 -9.25 -12.50
CA GLN A 345 21.64 -9.90 -11.25
C GLN A 345 20.43 -10.36 -10.40
N TYR A 346 19.26 -9.75 -10.61
CA TYR A 346 18.03 -10.06 -9.86
C TYR A 346 17.16 -11.13 -10.53
N ASN A 347 17.57 -11.65 -11.69
CA ASN A 347 16.86 -12.69 -12.43
C ASN A 347 15.35 -12.39 -12.60
N LEU A 348 15.04 -11.16 -13.05
CA LEU A 348 13.66 -10.73 -13.24
C LEU A 348 13.03 -11.45 -14.44
N PRO A 349 11.74 -11.86 -14.33
CA PRO A 349 11.06 -12.54 -15.43
C PRO A 349 10.46 -11.57 -16.45
N LEU A 350 10.43 -10.27 -16.14
CA LEU A 350 9.83 -9.22 -16.95
C LEU A 350 10.66 -7.94 -16.83
N ILE A 351 10.89 -7.25 -17.94
CA ILE A 351 11.43 -5.88 -17.97
C ILE A 351 10.60 -5.01 -18.91
N LYS A 352 10.69 -3.69 -18.75
CA LYS A 352 10.08 -2.72 -19.66
C LYS A 352 11.11 -1.93 -20.46
N LEU A 353 10.82 -1.77 -21.74
CA LEU A 353 11.47 -0.82 -22.65
C LEU A 353 10.50 0.35 -22.88
N PRO A 354 10.72 1.51 -22.23
CA PRO A 354 9.81 2.65 -22.36
C PRO A 354 9.95 3.35 -23.72
N SER A 355 8.94 4.11 -24.12
CA SER A 355 8.94 4.83 -25.40
C SER A 355 10.04 5.88 -25.54
N THR A 356 10.55 6.40 -24.42
CA THR A 356 11.64 7.40 -24.37
C THR A 356 12.92 6.91 -25.02
N ILE A 357 13.11 5.59 -25.18
CA ILE A 357 14.30 5.01 -25.78
C ILE A 357 14.05 4.37 -27.16
N SER A 358 12.90 4.64 -27.77
CA SER A 358 12.49 4.07 -29.06
C SER A 358 13.51 4.30 -30.19
N ASN A 359 14.26 5.40 -30.15
CA ASN A 359 15.30 5.70 -31.13
C ASN A 359 16.59 4.87 -30.94
N HIS A 360 16.80 4.21 -29.79
CA HIS A 360 18.00 3.43 -29.51
C HIS A 360 17.89 1.98 -29.99
N ARG A 361 17.56 1.78 -31.29
CA ARG A 361 17.25 0.45 -31.86
C ARG A 361 18.36 -0.58 -31.66
N ASN A 362 19.64 -0.19 -31.70
CA ASN A 362 20.76 -1.10 -31.43
C ASN A 362 20.73 -1.65 -29.99
N TYR A 363 20.40 -0.80 -29.02
CA TYR A 363 20.24 -1.22 -27.63
C TYR A 363 19.00 -2.09 -27.46
N LEU A 364 17.87 -1.70 -28.04
CA LEU A 364 16.64 -2.50 -27.99
C LEU A 364 16.86 -3.90 -28.57
N LYS A 365 17.55 -3.99 -29.71
CA LYS A 365 17.94 -5.27 -30.32
C LYS A 365 18.85 -6.08 -29.40
N HIS A 366 19.87 -5.46 -28.80
CA HIS A 366 20.73 -6.14 -27.83
C HIS A 366 19.94 -6.75 -26.67
N VAL A 367 18.93 -6.03 -26.14
CA VAL A 367 18.03 -6.58 -25.10
C VAL A 367 17.20 -7.73 -25.66
N ALA A 368 16.64 -7.59 -26.87
CA ALA A 368 15.88 -8.67 -27.51
C ALA A 368 16.70 -9.96 -27.67
N ASP A 369 17.98 -9.82 -28.04
CA ASP A 369 18.89 -10.95 -28.29
C ASP A 369 19.43 -11.60 -27.00
N THR A 370 19.46 -10.89 -25.87
CA THR A 370 20.16 -11.34 -24.65
C THR A 370 19.28 -11.54 -23.42
N PHE A 371 18.06 -10.99 -23.40
CA PHE A 371 17.15 -11.17 -22.27
C PHE A 371 16.26 -12.39 -22.46
N ASP A 372 16.28 -13.31 -21.50
CA ASP A 372 15.54 -14.58 -21.59
C ASP A 372 14.07 -14.47 -21.12
N GLY A 373 13.71 -13.37 -20.44
CA GLY A 373 12.36 -13.17 -19.90
C GLY A 373 11.35 -12.57 -20.88
N ASP A 374 10.15 -12.35 -20.38
CA ASP A 374 9.06 -11.66 -21.09
C ASP A 374 9.35 -10.15 -21.13
N ILE A 375 8.82 -9.42 -22.13
CA ILE A 375 9.17 -8.00 -22.33
C ILE A 375 7.93 -7.14 -22.48
N VAL A 376 7.94 -5.98 -21.83
CA VAL A 376 6.98 -4.90 -22.07
C VAL A 376 7.61 -3.84 -22.96
N VAL A 377 6.96 -3.47 -24.07
CA VAL A 377 7.41 -2.39 -24.95
C VAL A 377 6.29 -1.35 -25.09
N SER A 378 6.62 -0.08 -24.89
CA SER A 378 5.69 1.04 -25.14
C SER A 378 5.97 1.74 -26.47
N THR A 379 4.91 2.18 -27.15
CA THR A 379 4.95 2.72 -28.52
C THR A 379 4.56 4.21 -28.63
N GLY A 380 4.68 4.97 -27.54
CA GLY A 380 4.40 6.40 -27.54
C GLY A 380 5.43 7.23 -28.30
N PHE A 381 4.99 8.24 -29.05
CA PHE A 381 5.86 9.07 -29.89
C PHE A 381 6.67 8.24 -30.92
N THR A 382 6.09 7.14 -31.40
CA THR A 382 6.66 6.30 -32.45
C THR A 382 5.69 6.11 -33.61
N ASP A 383 6.14 5.47 -34.67
CA ASP A 383 5.39 5.23 -35.90
C ASP A 383 5.29 3.73 -36.24
N LYS A 384 4.75 3.45 -37.43
CA LYS A 384 4.62 2.09 -37.95
C LYS A 384 5.97 1.39 -38.15
N GLU A 385 7.03 2.10 -38.53
CA GLU A 385 8.36 1.49 -38.73
C GLU A 385 8.97 1.03 -37.39
N TYR A 386 8.67 1.74 -36.31
CA TYR A 386 9.01 1.28 -34.97
C TYR A 386 8.17 0.07 -34.55
N GLU A 387 6.87 0.07 -34.80
CA GLU A 387 6.01 -1.10 -34.54
C GLU A 387 6.54 -2.35 -35.27
N GLU A 388 6.83 -2.25 -36.56
CA GLU A 388 7.35 -3.36 -37.35
C GLU A 388 8.68 -3.89 -36.81
N PHE A 389 9.57 -2.99 -36.37
CA PHE A 389 10.80 -3.37 -35.69
C PHE A 389 10.54 -4.11 -34.38
N VAL A 390 9.64 -3.60 -33.54
CA VAL A 390 9.28 -4.25 -32.28
C VAL A 390 8.72 -5.65 -32.54
N LEU A 391 7.82 -5.78 -33.51
CA LEU A 391 7.27 -7.08 -33.89
C LEU A 391 8.38 -8.03 -34.37
N ASN A 392 9.27 -7.58 -35.26
CA ASN A 392 10.31 -8.44 -35.81
C ASN A 392 11.34 -8.92 -34.77
N GLU A 393 11.75 -8.06 -33.84
CA GLU A 393 12.78 -8.40 -32.86
C GLU A 393 12.21 -9.12 -31.63
N PHE A 394 11.05 -8.70 -31.13
CA PHE A 394 10.56 -9.11 -29.81
C PHE A 394 9.48 -10.20 -29.82
N THR A 395 8.91 -10.57 -30.98
CA THR A 395 8.00 -11.74 -31.05
C THR A 395 8.74 -13.05 -31.29
N THR A 396 10.07 -13.02 -31.38
CA THR A 396 10.93 -14.20 -31.52
C THR A 396 11.10 -14.91 -30.16
N ASN A 397 11.64 -16.13 -30.15
CA ASN A 397 12.03 -16.86 -28.93
C ASN A 397 10.89 -17.25 -27.97
N ASN A 398 9.64 -17.37 -28.44
CA ASN A 398 8.49 -17.84 -27.65
C ASN A 398 8.21 -17.08 -26.33
N ARG A 399 8.76 -15.87 -26.15
CA ARG A 399 8.47 -14.99 -25.00
C ARG A 399 7.15 -14.25 -25.20
N LEU A 400 6.52 -13.83 -24.10
CA LEU A 400 5.41 -12.87 -24.15
C LEU A 400 5.93 -11.47 -24.43
N LEU A 401 5.25 -10.79 -25.36
CA LEU A 401 5.46 -9.39 -25.66
C LEU A 401 4.24 -8.59 -25.22
N TYR A 402 4.35 -7.85 -24.12
CA TYR A 402 3.34 -6.88 -23.74
C TYR A 402 3.53 -5.62 -24.58
N LEU A 403 2.67 -5.41 -25.57
CA LEU A 403 2.76 -4.29 -26.50
C LEU A 403 1.77 -3.20 -26.09
N LEU A 404 2.31 -2.10 -25.56
CA LEU A 404 1.54 -1.05 -24.90
C LEU A 404 1.42 0.17 -25.80
N GLN A 405 0.19 0.45 -26.26
CA GLN A 405 -0.14 1.76 -26.80
C GLN A 405 0.03 2.80 -25.69
N CYS A 406 0.68 3.92 -26.00
CA CYS A 406 0.69 5.09 -25.14
C CYS A 406 0.90 6.35 -25.95
N THR A 407 0.63 7.49 -25.32
CA THR A 407 0.83 8.81 -25.92
C THR A 407 1.75 9.58 -25.01
N SER A 408 2.91 10.02 -25.51
CA SER A 408 3.93 10.74 -24.73
C SER A 408 3.53 12.21 -24.48
N SER A 409 2.37 12.41 -23.87
CA SER A 409 1.81 13.70 -23.44
C SER A 409 1.26 13.53 -22.03
N TYR A 410 1.50 14.51 -21.15
CA TYR A 410 1.23 14.41 -19.71
C TYR A 410 0.52 15.69 -19.22
N PRO A 411 -0.84 15.77 -19.28
CA PRO A 411 -1.79 14.72 -19.68
C PRO A 411 -1.89 14.48 -21.18
N ALA A 412 -2.31 13.28 -21.54
CA ALA A 412 -2.74 12.96 -22.89
C ALA A 412 -4.20 13.42 -23.09
N PRO A 413 -4.48 14.28 -24.08
CA PRO A 413 -5.86 14.66 -24.37
C PRO A 413 -6.64 13.49 -25.01
N PRO A 414 -7.98 13.44 -24.87
CA PRO A 414 -8.79 12.30 -25.33
C PRO A 414 -8.62 11.94 -26.81
N ASP A 415 -8.43 12.93 -27.68
CA ASP A 415 -8.23 12.76 -29.13
C ASP A 415 -6.86 12.15 -29.46
N ALA A 416 -5.90 12.20 -28.53
CA ALA A 416 -4.57 11.61 -28.69
C ALA A 416 -4.43 10.23 -28.03
N CYS A 417 -5.40 9.74 -27.25
CA CYS A 417 -5.32 8.41 -26.61
C CYS A 417 -5.22 7.26 -27.63
N ASN A 418 -5.95 7.38 -28.75
CA ASN A 418 -5.95 6.47 -29.90
C ASN A 418 -6.10 4.97 -29.55
N ILE A 419 -7.19 4.62 -28.87
CA ILE A 419 -7.51 3.24 -28.43
C ILE A 419 -7.63 2.24 -29.60
N ALA A 420 -7.86 2.71 -30.82
CA ALA A 420 -7.90 1.86 -32.01
C ALA A 420 -6.59 1.08 -32.24
N VAL A 421 -5.44 1.63 -31.82
CA VAL A 421 -4.14 0.94 -31.93
C VAL A 421 -4.10 -0.31 -31.05
N ILE A 422 -4.75 -0.31 -29.89
CA ILE A 422 -4.84 -1.48 -29.01
C ILE A 422 -5.67 -2.58 -29.68
N ARG A 423 -6.75 -2.20 -30.36
CA ARG A 423 -7.57 -3.15 -31.13
C ARG A 423 -6.75 -3.80 -32.24
N HIS A 424 -5.97 -3.00 -32.96
CA HIS A 424 -5.01 -3.48 -33.96
C HIS A 424 -3.99 -4.46 -33.36
N TYR A 425 -3.41 -4.17 -32.18
CA TYR A 425 -2.52 -5.12 -31.50
C TYR A 425 -3.23 -6.42 -31.11
N ASN A 426 -4.50 -6.36 -30.71
CA ASN A 426 -5.30 -7.55 -30.41
C ASN A 426 -5.65 -8.36 -31.67
N GLU A 427 -5.87 -7.71 -32.80
CA GLU A 427 -6.08 -8.36 -34.11
C GLU A 427 -4.80 -9.08 -34.55
N ILE A 428 -3.65 -8.39 -34.56
CA ILE A 428 -2.34 -8.98 -34.89
C ILE A 428 -2.04 -10.20 -34.01
N ARG A 429 -2.36 -10.12 -32.71
CA ARG A 429 -2.20 -11.25 -31.78
C ARG A 429 -2.94 -12.49 -32.28
N HIS A 430 -4.19 -12.32 -32.70
CA HIS A 430 -5.02 -13.44 -33.15
C HIS A 430 -4.64 -13.96 -34.55
N GLU A 431 -4.11 -13.11 -35.41
CA GLU A 431 -3.81 -13.45 -36.80
C GLU A 431 -2.39 -13.97 -37.03
N ARG A 432 -1.40 -13.39 -36.32
CA ARG A 432 0.03 -13.59 -36.64
C ARG A 432 0.90 -13.92 -35.44
N PHE A 433 0.69 -13.25 -34.30
CA PHE A 433 1.61 -13.31 -33.16
C PHE A 433 0.90 -13.61 -31.83
N PRO A 434 0.54 -14.88 -31.56
CA PRO A 434 -0.28 -15.24 -30.38
C PRO A 434 0.36 -14.93 -29.03
N ASN A 435 1.67 -14.70 -29.00
CA ASN A 435 2.46 -14.31 -27.83
C ASN A 435 2.39 -12.81 -27.49
N ILE A 436 1.75 -11.98 -28.32
CA ILE A 436 1.50 -10.58 -28.00
C ILE A 436 0.39 -10.48 -26.95
N ILE A 437 0.60 -9.62 -25.95
CA ILE A 437 -0.39 -9.22 -24.97
C ILE A 437 -0.64 -7.72 -25.15
N PRO A 438 -1.79 -7.30 -25.72
CA PRO A 438 -2.11 -5.89 -25.88
C PRO A 438 -2.20 -5.20 -24.53
N GLY A 439 -1.70 -3.97 -24.44
CA GLY A 439 -1.78 -3.16 -23.22
C GLY A 439 -1.93 -1.68 -23.50
N TYR A 440 -2.13 -0.92 -22.43
CA TYR A 440 -2.22 0.54 -22.46
C TYR A 440 -1.38 1.14 -21.33
N SER A 441 -0.46 2.04 -21.68
CA SER A 441 0.22 2.90 -20.71
C SER A 441 -0.43 4.29 -20.76
N SER A 442 -1.14 4.59 -19.69
CA SER A 442 -2.08 5.70 -19.58
C SER A 442 -1.40 6.94 -19.00
N HIS A 443 -1.54 8.05 -19.72
CA HIS A 443 -1.17 9.39 -19.28
C HIS A 443 -2.36 10.38 -19.36
N ASP A 444 -3.55 9.89 -19.70
CA ASP A 444 -4.80 10.63 -19.70
C ASP A 444 -5.34 10.83 -18.27
N VAL A 445 -6.36 11.68 -18.12
CA VAL A 445 -7.00 11.93 -16.82
C VAL A 445 -8.13 10.91 -16.58
N GLY A 446 -8.17 10.35 -15.37
CA GLY A 446 -9.18 9.36 -14.97
C GLY A 446 -8.91 7.97 -15.56
N ALA A 447 -9.96 7.14 -15.64
CA ALA A 447 -9.87 5.75 -16.13
C ALA A 447 -10.54 5.51 -17.48
N LEU A 448 -11.22 6.51 -18.07
CA LEU A 448 -12.05 6.28 -19.27
C LEU A 448 -11.28 5.64 -20.42
N ALA A 449 -10.09 6.16 -20.75
CA ALA A 449 -9.28 5.57 -21.83
C ALA A 449 -8.81 4.15 -21.48
N SER A 450 -8.47 3.90 -20.21
CA SER A 450 -8.13 2.56 -19.72
C SER A 450 -9.30 1.58 -19.80
N GLN A 451 -10.53 2.01 -19.48
CA GLN A 451 -11.73 1.20 -19.64
C GLN A 451 -11.98 0.87 -21.12
N MET A 452 -11.81 1.85 -22.00
CA MET A 452 -11.91 1.63 -23.44
C MET A 452 -10.80 0.72 -23.96
N ALA A 453 -9.58 0.80 -23.40
CA ALA A 453 -8.49 -0.11 -23.71
C ALA A 453 -8.85 -1.57 -23.37
N ILE A 454 -9.50 -1.81 -22.21
CA ILE A 454 -10.03 -3.14 -21.88
C ILE A 454 -10.98 -3.64 -22.98
N SER A 455 -11.92 -2.80 -23.42
CA SER A 455 -12.85 -3.16 -24.49
C SER A 455 -12.17 -3.45 -25.83
N ALA A 456 -10.98 -2.88 -26.05
CA ALA A 456 -10.16 -3.12 -27.24
C ALA A 456 -9.25 -4.36 -27.12
N GLY A 457 -9.25 -5.05 -25.98
CA GLY A 457 -8.48 -6.27 -25.75
C GLY A 457 -7.21 -6.08 -24.91
N ALA A 458 -7.02 -4.93 -24.26
CA ALA A 458 -5.88 -4.74 -23.35
C ALA A 458 -5.98 -5.65 -22.12
N LEU A 459 -4.86 -6.29 -21.77
CA LEU A 459 -4.71 -7.14 -20.59
C LEU A 459 -3.65 -6.60 -19.60
N MET A 460 -2.98 -5.51 -19.95
CA MET A 460 -2.09 -4.78 -19.04
C MET A 460 -2.40 -3.29 -19.13
N ILE A 461 -2.77 -2.69 -17.99
CA ILE A 461 -3.04 -1.26 -17.85
C ILE A 461 -2.00 -0.66 -16.90
N GLU A 462 -1.18 0.24 -17.41
CA GLU A 462 -0.15 0.94 -16.64
C GLU A 462 -0.59 2.38 -16.35
N LYS A 463 -0.53 2.79 -15.08
CA LYS A 463 -0.89 4.14 -14.62
C LYS A 463 0.11 4.65 -13.59
N HIS A 464 0.52 5.91 -13.73
CA HIS A 464 1.41 6.56 -12.77
C HIS A 464 0.71 6.77 -11.43
N VAL A 465 1.44 6.58 -10.33
CA VAL A 465 0.95 6.81 -8.97
C VAL A 465 1.91 7.68 -8.17
N LYS A 466 1.37 8.45 -7.23
CA LYS A 466 2.11 9.36 -6.35
C LYS A 466 1.58 9.30 -4.92
N LEU A 467 2.30 9.91 -3.99
CA LEU A 467 1.90 10.04 -2.59
C LEU A 467 1.89 11.51 -2.18
N GLY A 468 0.74 12.17 -2.28
CA GLY A 468 0.62 13.61 -2.13
C GLY A 468 1.29 14.39 -3.27
N ASN A 469 1.02 15.69 -3.32
CA ASN A 469 1.57 16.58 -4.35
C ASN A 469 2.92 17.17 -3.90
N LEU A 470 3.86 17.26 -4.83
CA LEU A 470 5.13 17.95 -4.66
C LEU A 470 5.34 18.90 -5.84
N ASP A 471 5.27 20.20 -5.61
CA ASP A 471 5.26 21.24 -6.67
C ASP A 471 6.49 21.23 -7.59
N TRP A 472 7.59 20.60 -7.16
CA TRP A 472 8.85 20.50 -7.88
C TRP A 472 9.06 19.16 -8.59
N VAL A 473 8.11 18.22 -8.50
CA VAL A 473 8.20 16.92 -9.17
C VAL A 473 7.58 17.01 -10.56
N HIS A 474 8.27 16.44 -11.55
CA HIS A 474 7.77 16.35 -12.92
C HIS A 474 6.50 15.49 -13.02
N PHE A 475 5.57 15.90 -13.89
CA PHE A 475 4.40 15.09 -14.30
C PHE A 475 3.46 14.69 -13.16
N ASP A 476 3.49 15.41 -12.04
CA ASP A 476 2.66 15.14 -10.87
C ASP A 476 1.15 15.20 -11.19
N SER A 477 0.73 16.04 -12.14
CA SER A 477 -0.68 16.30 -12.44
C SER A 477 -1.48 15.11 -13.01
N VAL A 478 -0.81 14.07 -13.52
CA VAL A 478 -1.46 12.92 -14.16
C VAL A 478 -1.38 11.63 -13.34
N ALA A 479 -0.53 11.63 -12.32
CA ALA A 479 -0.36 10.49 -11.43
C ALA A 479 -1.50 10.44 -10.41
N LEU A 480 -2.01 9.24 -10.13
CA LEU A 480 -3.05 9.01 -9.13
C LEU A 480 -2.46 9.13 -7.73
N ASP A 481 -3.08 9.95 -6.88
CA ASP A 481 -2.69 10.13 -5.49
C ASP A 481 -3.25 9.01 -4.61
N ILE A 482 -2.39 8.05 -4.27
CA ILE A 482 -2.77 6.90 -3.44
C ILE A 482 -3.17 7.34 -2.02
N SER A 483 -2.67 8.48 -1.51
CA SER A 483 -3.14 9.00 -0.21
C SER A 483 -4.63 9.32 -0.19
N LYS A 484 -5.22 9.62 -1.35
CA LYS A 484 -6.63 9.94 -1.50
C LYS A 484 -7.49 8.76 -1.96
N GLY A 485 -6.87 7.60 -2.20
CA GLY A 485 -7.58 6.41 -2.70
C GLY A 485 -7.92 6.47 -4.20
N GLU A 486 -7.25 7.33 -4.97
CA GLU A 486 -7.51 7.51 -6.40
C GLU A 486 -7.14 6.25 -7.21
N LEU A 487 -6.11 5.50 -6.80
CA LEU A 487 -5.76 4.23 -7.44
C LEU A 487 -6.82 3.17 -7.16
N ARG A 488 -7.39 3.10 -5.94
CA ARG A 488 -8.51 2.19 -5.66
C ARG A 488 -9.68 2.46 -6.58
N GLN A 489 -10.08 3.72 -6.73
CA GLN A 489 -11.17 4.10 -7.63
C GLN A 489 -10.85 3.68 -9.08
N PHE A 490 -9.63 3.95 -9.55
CA PHE A 490 -9.19 3.57 -10.89
C PHE A 490 -9.24 2.04 -11.10
N VAL A 491 -8.75 1.26 -10.14
CA VAL A 491 -8.78 -0.22 -10.20
C VAL A 491 -10.22 -0.74 -10.23
N GLU A 492 -11.12 -0.18 -9.42
CA GLU A 492 -12.54 -0.54 -9.43
C GLU A 492 -13.20 -0.22 -10.78
N GLU A 493 -12.88 0.93 -11.37
CA GLU A 493 -13.37 1.34 -12.69
C GLU A 493 -12.87 0.43 -13.81
N VAL A 494 -11.60 0.01 -13.78
CA VAL A 494 -11.02 -0.96 -14.73
C VAL A 494 -11.67 -2.34 -14.57
N LYS A 495 -11.80 -2.84 -13.33
CA LYS A 495 -12.46 -4.13 -13.06
C LYS A 495 -13.92 -4.15 -13.50
N LYS A 496 -14.63 -3.03 -13.30
CA LYS A 496 -16.00 -2.87 -13.77
C LYS A 496 -16.07 -2.93 -15.30
N ALA A 497 -15.13 -2.31 -16.01
CA ALA A 497 -15.08 -2.40 -17.46
C ALA A 497 -14.86 -3.83 -17.95
N THR A 498 -14.01 -4.62 -17.29
CA THR A 498 -13.82 -6.06 -17.59
C THR A 498 -15.13 -6.82 -17.49
N ILE A 499 -15.91 -6.61 -16.42
CA ILE A 499 -17.22 -7.24 -16.24
C ILE A 499 -18.21 -6.83 -17.35
N ILE A 500 -18.20 -5.56 -17.73
CA ILE A 500 -19.09 -5.02 -18.79
C ILE A 500 -18.74 -5.61 -20.16
N CYS A 501 -17.45 -5.79 -20.47
CA CYS A 501 -17.00 -6.34 -21.75
C CYS A 501 -17.46 -7.79 -21.95
N GLY A 502 -17.49 -8.59 -20.88
CA GLY A 502 -18.07 -9.93 -20.88
C GLY A 502 -17.38 -10.92 -21.84
N GLU A 503 -18.16 -11.90 -22.32
CA GLU A 503 -17.70 -12.95 -23.22
C GLU A 503 -18.09 -12.66 -24.68
N LYS A 504 -17.34 -13.23 -25.64
CA LYS A 504 -17.64 -13.10 -27.08
C LYS A 504 -18.88 -13.90 -27.52
N GLU A 505 -19.29 -14.93 -26.77
CA GLU A 505 -20.40 -15.82 -27.13
C GLU A 505 -21.74 -15.25 -26.63
N LYS A 506 -22.68 -14.96 -27.54
CA LYS A 506 -24.02 -14.46 -27.16
C LYS A 506 -24.83 -15.58 -26.51
N LYS A 507 -25.16 -15.37 -25.24
CA LYS A 507 -26.03 -16.24 -24.44
C LYS A 507 -27.20 -15.44 -23.86
N VAL A 508 -28.25 -16.13 -23.43
CA VAL A 508 -29.31 -15.55 -22.60
C VAL A 508 -28.83 -15.59 -21.15
N HIS A 509 -28.69 -14.44 -20.52
CA HIS A 509 -28.30 -14.36 -19.12
C HIS A 509 -29.49 -14.65 -18.20
N ALA A 510 -29.23 -15.21 -17.01
CA ALA A 510 -30.28 -15.47 -16.00
C ALA A 510 -31.01 -14.20 -15.52
N LYS A 511 -30.46 -13.01 -15.80
CA LYS A 511 -31.08 -11.70 -15.51
C LYS A 511 -31.97 -11.20 -16.65
N GLU A 512 -31.87 -11.80 -17.85
CA GLU A 512 -32.73 -11.49 -18.98
C GLU A 512 -34.11 -12.14 -18.76
N HIS A 513 -35.15 -11.36 -18.98
CA HIS A 513 -36.53 -11.85 -19.03
C HIS A 513 -37.22 -11.16 -20.19
N HIS A 514 -38.03 -11.91 -20.94
CA HIS A 514 -38.80 -11.31 -22.02
C HIS A 514 -39.85 -10.37 -21.39
N LYS A 515 -40.02 -9.17 -21.95
CA LYS A 515 -40.99 -8.17 -21.44
C LYS A 515 -42.43 -8.71 -21.44
N TYR A 516 -42.71 -9.65 -22.34
CA TYR A 516 -44.01 -10.29 -22.53
C TYR A 516 -43.85 -11.81 -22.65
N VAL A 517 -44.92 -12.57 -22.58
CA VAL A 517 -44.89 -13.96 -23.07
C VAL A 517 -45.06 -13.89 -24.59
N PRO A 518 -44.15 -14.47 -25.40
CA PRO A 518 -44.32 -14.52 -26.85
C PRO A 518 -45.69 -15.12 -27.21
N ASN A 519 -46.41 -14.51 -28.16
CA ASN A 519 -47.67 -15.05 -28.63
C ASN A 519 -47.38 -16.16 -29.65
N ASP A 520 -47.74 -17.40 -29.33
CA ASP A 520 -47.51 -18.56 -30.21
C ASP A 520 -48.15 -18.41 -31.62
N LYS A 521 -49.09 -17.48 -31.79
CA LYS A 521 -49.71 -17.16 -33.09
C LYS A 521 -48.97 -16.10 -33.92
N SER A 522 -47.85 -15.56 -33.43
CA SER A 522 -47.10 -14.49 -34.10
C SER A 522 -45.98 -14.95 -35.03
N ASN A 523 -45.86 -16.27 -35.25
CA ASN A 523 -45.01 -16.89 -36.26
C ASN A 523 -45.85 -17.55 -37.37
#